data_AF-A0A8J3JC84-F1
#
_entry.id   AF-A0A8J3JC84-F1
#
_cell.length_a   1.000
_cell.length_b   1.000
_cell.length_c   1.000
_cell.angle_alpha   90.00
_cell.angle_beta   90.00
_cell.angle_gamma   90.00
#
_symmetry.space_group_name_H-M   'P 1'
#
loop_
_entity.id
_entity.type
_entity.pdbx_description
1 polymer ?
#
loop_
_entity_poly.entity_id
_entity_poly.type
_entity_poly.pdbx_seq_one_letter_code
_entity_poly.pdbx_strand_id
1 'polypeptide(L)'
;MISFNDGAMDHIPAEEMADVGKASHAVVQEAVNAGVWVYGAGLERQRASIVATDGMVTDGPYPETKEVVGGFSVVEVATREEALEWAAKMAVACRCAQEVRELLPDPETDEMLRQADRRG
;
A
#
# COMPACT_ATOMS: atom_id res chain seq x y z
N MET A 1 0.59 -1.41 -7.41
CA MET A 1 0.69 -1.51 -5.93
C MET A 1 2.16 -1.61 -5.53
N ILE A 2 2.57 -0.80 -4.58
CA ILE A 2 3.90 -0.81 -3.95
C ILE A 2 3.65 -1.18 -2.48
N SER A 3 4.26 -2.24 -1.97
CA SER A 3 3.97 -2.75 -0.62
C SER A 3 5.23 -3.18 0.12
N PHE A 4 5.17 -3.20 1.45
CA PHE A 4 6.20 -3.80 2.29
C PHE A 4 5.58 -4.79 3.26
N ASN A 5 6.37 -5.78 3.67
CA ASN A 5 5.94 -6.79 4.63
C ASN A 5 5.89 -6.22 6.06
N ASP A 6 5.01 -6.79 6.86
CA ASP A 6 4.97 -6.55 8.29
C ASP A 6 6.33 -6.87 8.92
N GLY A 7 6.76 -6.02 9.85
CA GLY A 7 8.09 -6.09 10.47
C GLY A 7 9.27 -5.63 9.60
N ALA A 8 9.04 -5.21 8.34
CA ALA A 8 10.13 -4.70 7.49
C ALA A 8 10.81 -3.45 8.08
N MET A 9 10.17 -2.75 9.01
CA MET A 9 10.68 -1.57 9.71
C MET A 9 11.16 -1.85 11.14
N ASP A 10 11.12 -3.11 11.62
CA ASP A 10 11.47 -3.45 13.02
C ASP A 10 12.94 -3.18 13.37
N HIS A 11 13.79 -2.99 12.35
CA HIS A 11 15.18 -2.60 12.50
C HIS A 11 15.38 -1.10 12.75
N ILE A 12 14.33 -0.29 12.64
CA ILE A 12 14.38 1.17 12.81
C ILE A 12 14.06 1.51 14.27
N PRO A 13 14.90 2.29 14.97
CA PRO A 13 14.62 2.74 16.33
C PRO A 13 13.33 3.58 16.39
N ALA A 14 12.58 3.44 17.49
CA ALA A 14 11.28 4.11 17.64
C ALA A 14 11.38 5.64 17.56
N GLU A 15 12.47 6.20 18.06
CA GLU A 15 12.77 7.64 18.00
C GLU A 15 12.95 8.16 16.57
N GLU A 16 13.33 7.30 15.62
CA GLU A 16 13.52 7.67 14.22
C GLU A 16 12.25 7.54 13.37
N MET A 17 11.22 6.84 13.87
CA MET A 17 9.98 6.59 13.12
C MET A 17 9.25 7.88 12.72
N ALA A 18 9.37 8.94 13.52
CA ALA A 18 8.82 10.25 13.16
C ALA A 18 9.47 10.82 11.89
N ASP A 19 10.78 10.61 11.70
CA ASP A 19 11.49 11.09 10.53
C ASP A 19 11.26 10.20 9.30
N VAL A 20 11.11 8.88 9.49
CA VAL A 20 10.58 7.97 8.45
C VAL A 20 9.21 8.45 7.97
N GLY A 21 8.31 8.76 8.90
CA GLY A 21 6.98 9.27 8.59
C GLY A 21 7.01 10.59 7.83
N LYS A 22 7.90 11.53 8.19
CA LYS A 22 8.06 12.78 7.43
C LYS A 22 8.57 12.52 6.01
N ALA A 23 9.57 11.64 5.88
CA ALA A 23 10.16 11.31 4.58
C ALA A 23 9.14 10.62 3.66
N SER A 24 8.38 9.65 4.17
CA SER A 24 7.35 8.96 3.39
C SER A 24 6.24 9.93 2.95
N HIS A 25 5.77 10.81 3.85
CA HIS A 25 4.81 11.85 3.49
C HIS A 25 5.32 12.83 2.42
N ALA A 26 6.62 13.12 2.39
CA ALA A 26 7.19 13.95 1.33
C ALA A 26 7.09 13.27 -0.06
N VAL A 27 7.36 11.96 -0.14
CA VAL A 27 7.17 11.19 -1.38
C VAL A 27 5.69 11.10 -1.75
N VAL A 28 4.80 10.91 -0.78
CA VAL A 28 3.34 10.93 -1.01
C VAL A 28 2.91 12.29 -1.56
N GLN A 29 3.38 13.39 -0.99
CA GLN A 29 3.07 14.73 -1.47
C GLN A 29 3.57 14.94 -2.91
N GLU A 30 4.75 14.43 -3.24
CA GLU A 30 5.29 14.47 -4.60
C GLU A 30 4.40 13.68 -5.58
N ALA A 31 3.97 12.47 -5.20
CA ALA A 31 3.07 11.64 -6.01
C ALA A 31 1.68 12.27 -6.19
N VAL A 32 1.13 12.91 -5.15
CA VAL A 32 -0.11 13.68 -5.22
C VAL A 32 0.04 14.85 -6.18
N ASN A 33 1.13 15.62 -6.07
CA ASN A 33 1.38 16.77 -6.94
C ASN A 33 1.59 16.35 -8.41
N ALA A 34 2.16 15.16 -8.64
CA ALA A 34 2.31 14.57 -9.96
C ALA A 34 1.00 13.97 -10.51
N GLY A 35 -0.06 13.90 -9.70
CA GLY A 35 -1.36 13.33 -10.10
C GLY A 35 -1.38 11.81 -10.22
N VAL A 36 -0.38 11.11 -9.67
CA VAL A 36 -0.24 9.65 -9.78
C VAL A 36 -0.66 8.91 -8.52
N TRP A 37 -0.93 9.62 -7.42
CA TRP A 37 -1.34 9.00 -6.16
C TRP A 37 -2.80 8.60 -6.17
N VAL A 38 -3.09 7.30 -5.97
CA VAL A 38 -4.45 6.78 -5.84
C VAL A 38 -4.83 6.62 -4.37
N TYR A 39 -4.04 5.85 -3.61
CA TYR A 39 -4.31 5.56 -2.20
C TYR A 39 -3.06 4.99 -1.51
N GLY A 40 -3.01 5.02 -0.17
CA GLY A 40 -2.01 4.27 0.59
C GLY A 40 -2.30 4.24 2.07
N ALA A 41 -1.85 3.19 2.75
CA ALA A 41 -2.06 2.99 4.18
C ALA A 41 -1.02 2.02 4.79
N GLY A 42 -0.70 2.24 6.07
CA GLY A 42 -0.14 1.20 6.94
C GLY A 42 -1.25 0.32 7.51
N LEU A 43 -0.94 -0.96 7.74
CA LEU A 43 -1.87 -1.94 8.29
C LEU A 43 -1.51 -2.27 9.74
N GLU A 44 -2.53 -2.46 10.57
CA GLU A 44 -2.37 -2.77 11.99
C GLU A 44 -2.02 -4.26 12.18
N ARG A 45 -0.88 -4.55 12.83
CA ARG A 45 -0.26 -5.89 12.89
C ARG A 45 -1.16 -6.96 13.51
N GLN A 46 -2.02 -6.58 14.46
CA GLN A 46 -2.81 -7.52 15.27
C GLN A 46 -4.32 -7.39 15.08
N ARG A 47 -4.78 -6.75 13.99
CA ARG A 47 -6.21 -6.58 13.70
C ARG A 47 -6.61 -7.16 12.35
N ALA A 48 -6.32 -8.43 12.14
CA ALA A 48 -6.80 -9.19 10.99
C ALA A 48 -7.92 -10.15 11.40
N SER A 49 -8.92 -10.29 10.53
CA SER A 49 -9.94 -11.33 10.61
C SER A 49 -10.12 -11.97 9.24
N ILE A 50 -10.35 -13.27 9.22
CA ILE A 50 -10.63 -14.03 8.00
C ILE A 50 -12.12 -14.29 7.96
N VAL A 51 -12.76 -13.97 6.83
CA VAL A 51 -14.17 -14.28 6.58
C VAL A 51 -14.21 -15.36 5.49
N ALA A 52 -14.64 -16.56 5.85
CA ALA A 52 -14.79 -17.68 4.95
C ALA A 52 -16.02 -17.51 4.03
N THR A 53 -16.12 -18.33 2.97
CA THR A 53 -17.20 -18.24 1.97
C THR A 53 -18.59 -18.57 2.52
N ASP A 54 -18.65 -19.26 3.65
CA ASP A 54 -19.89 -19.54 4.39
C ASP A 54 -20.22 -18.44 5.43
N GLY A 55 -19.41 -17.38 5.48
CA GLY A 55 -19.56 -16.26 6.40
C GLY A 55 -18.94 -16.49 7.79
N MET A 56 -18.28 -17.62 8.04
CA MET A 56 -17.58 -17.84 9.30
C MET A 56 -16.42 -16.85 9.44
N VAL A 57 -16.33 -16.20 10.62
CA VAL A 57 -15.26 -15.27 10.96
C VAL A 57 -14.29 -15.95 11.91
N THR A 58 -12.99 -15.89 11.61
CA THR A 58 -11.92 -16.34 12.51
C THR A 58 -10.88 -15.25 12.68
N ASP A 59 -10.17 -15.30 13.80
CA ASP A 59 -9.00 -14.43 14.01
C ASP A 59 -7.94 -14.72 12.94
N GLY A 60 -7.41 -13.65 12.37
CA GLY A 60 -6.31 -13.68 11.41
C GLY A 60 -4.97 -13.27 12.05
N PRO A 61 -3.90 -13.14 11.25
CA PRO A 61 -3.83 -13.38 9.80
C PRO A 61 -3.91 -14.88 9.46
N TYR A 62 -3.83 -15.21 8.16
CA TYR A 62 -3.78 -16.61 7.75
C TYR A 62 -2.63 -17.34 8.45
N PRO A 63 -2.89 -18.46 9.16
CA PRO A 63 -1.90 -19.08 10.04
C PRO A 63 -0.67 -19.64 9.32
N GLU A 64 -0.76 -19.87 8.00
CA GLU A 64 0.35 -20.41 7.20
C GLU A 64 1.22 -19.34 6.54
N THR A 65 0.84 -18.06 6.59
CA THR A 65 1.60 -16.99 5.93
C THR A 65 2.70 -16.47 6.86
N LYS A 66 3.97 -16.74 6.51
CA LYS A 66 5.13 -16.15 7.21
C LYS A 66 5.30 -14.64 6.95
N GLU A 67 4.69 -14.14 5.88
CA GLU A 67 4.84 -12.76 5.42
C GLU A 67 3.45 -12.20 5.12
N VAL A 68 3.04 -11.21 5.91
CA VAL A 68 1.80 -10.45 5.70
C VAL A 68 2.17 -9.02 5.31
N VAL A 69 1.34 -8.35 4.52
CA VAL A 69 1.59 -6.95 4.15
C VAL A 69 1.45 -6.06 5.38
N GLY A 70 2.46 -5.23 5.66
CA GLY A 70 2.46 -4.24 6.74
C GLY A 70 1.98 -2.86 6.27
N GLY A 71 2.02 -2.60 4.96
CA GLY A 71 1.49 -1.39 4.37
C GLY A 71 1.66 -1.38 2.86
N PHE A 72 0.91 -0.51 2.19
CA PHE A 72 0.95 -0.38 0.74
C PHE A 72 0.57 1.02 0.26
N SER A 73 0.94 1.31 -0.98
CA SER A 73 0.45 2.42 -1.78
C SER A 73 0.04 1.94 -3.17
N VAL A 74 -0.96 2.58 -3.73
CA VAL A 74 -1.41 2.42 -5.11
C VAL A 74 -1.11 3.73 -5.83
N VAL A 75 -0.40 3.62 -6.94
CA VAL A 75 -0.11 4.70 -7.87
C VAL A 75 -0.60 4.31 -9.24
N GLU A 76 -1.10 5.28 -9.99
CA GLU A 76 -1.50 5.16 -11.39
C GLU A 76 -0.45 5.84 -12.26
N VAL A 77 0.22 5.05 -13.09
CA VAL A 77 1.36 5.46 -13.92
C VAL A 77 1.25 4.78 -15.28
N ALA A 78 1.91 5.33 -16.29
CA ALA A 78 1.79 4.85 -17.66
C ALA A 78 2.59 3.56 -17.90
N THR A 79 3.67 3.35 -17.13
CA THR A 79 4.60 2.24 -17.31
C THR A 79 5.01 1.58 -16.01
N ARG A 80 5.49 0.33 -16.12
CA ARG A 80 6.06 -0.40 -14.99
C ARG A 80 7.34 0.27 -14.47
N GLU A 81 8.12 0.87 -15.36
CA GLU A 81 9.35 1.59 -15.02
C GLU A 81 9.04 2.78 -14.11
N GLU A 82 8.02 3.59 -14.43
CA GLU A 82 7.56 4.68 -13.56
C GLU A 82 7.11 4.15 -12.19
N ALA A 83 6.41 3.01 -12.13
CA ALA A 83 6.02 2.40 -10.86
C ALA A 83 7.24 2.00 -10.01
N LEU A 84 8.31 1.48 -10.64
CA LEU A 84 9.56 1.14 -9.98
C LEU A 84 10.30 2.38 -9.47
N GLU A 85 10.25 3.50 -10.19
CA GLU A 85 10.83 4.77 -9.73
C GLU A 85 10.15 5.27 -8.46
N TRP A 86 8.81 5.24 -8.41
CA TRP A 86 8.06 5.58 -7.20
C TRP A 86 8.35 4.62 -6.05
N ALA A 87 8.45 3.32 -6.35
CA ALA A 87 8.81 2.32 -5.36
C ALA A 87 10.22 2.54 -4.79
N ALA A 88 11.18 2.96 -5.62
CA ALA A 88 12.53 3.29 -5.17
C ALA A 88 12.53 4.50 -4.21
N LYS A 89 11.75 5.56 -4.52
CA LYS A 89 11.58 6.69 -3.61
C LYS A 89 10.96 6.25 -2.28
N MET A 90 9.92 5.43 -2.33
CA MET A 90 9.30 4.86 -1.13
C MET A 90 10.28 3.98 -0.35
N ALA A 91 11.09 3.15 -1.02
CA ALA A 91 12.06 2.29 -0.36
C ALA A 91 13.08 3.09 0.47
N VAL A 92 13.59 4.18 -0.10
CA VAL A 92 14.52 5.09 0.59
C VAL A 92 13.82 5.80 1.74
N ALA A 93 12.61 6.35 1.51
CA ALA A 93 11.88 7.13 2.51
C ALA A 93 11.42 6.27 3.71
N CYS A 94 10.87 5.09 3.42
CA CYS A 94 10.40 4.11 4.40
C CYS A 94 11.53 3.28 5.03
N ARG A 95 12.74 3.37 4.47
CA ARG A 95 13.93 2.60 4.88
C ARG A 95 13.70 1.09 4.89
N CYS A 96 12.85 0.59 3.99
CA CYS A 96 12.56 -0.82 3.85
C CYS A 96 12.31 -1.20 2.38
N ALA A 97 12.60 -2.45 2.03
CA ALA A 97 12.37 -2.95 0.68
C ALA A 97 10.89 -2.88 0.31
N GLN A 98 10.61 -2.56 -0.95
CA GLN A 98 9.26 -2.50 -1.50
C GLN A 98 9.09 -3.58 -2.56
N GLU A 99 7.97 -4.29 -2.53
CA GLU A 99 7.50 -5.12 -3.62
C GLU A 99 6.62 -4.27 -4.55
N VAL A 100 6.80 -4.40 -5.87
CA VAL A 100 5.94 -3.78 -6.87
C VAL A 100 5.14 -4.84 -7.59
N ARG A 101 3.82 -4.72 -7.52
CA ARG A 101 2.87 -5.61 -8.18
C ARG A 101 1.85 -4.82 -8.96
N GLU A 102 1.66 -5.17 -10.22
CA GLU A 102 0.63 -4.61 -11.08
C GLU A 102 -0.74 -5.06 -10.61
N LEU A 103 -1.71 -4.15 -10.58
CA LEU A 103 -3.10 -4.48 -10.30
C LEU A 103 -3.77 -4.83 -11.62
N LEU A 104 -4.57 -5.89 -11.63
CA LEU A 104 -5.34 -6.25 -12.81
C LEU A 104 -6.42 -5.18 -13.06
N PRO A 105 -6.65 -4.79 -14.32
CA PRO A 105 -7.73 -3.85 -14.63
C PRO A 105 -9.09 -4.51 -14.40
N ASP A 106 -10.05 -3.72 -13.92
CA ASP A 106 -11.46 -4.09 -13.81
C ASP A 106 -12.34 -2.99 -14.43
N PRO A 107 -12.55 -3.04 -15.76
CA PRO A 107 -13.29 -2.00 -16.49
C PRO A 107 -14.73 -1.83 -16.02
N GLU A 108 -15.34 -2.87 -15.47
CA GLU A 108 -16.72 -2.83 -14.97
C GLU A 108 -16.77 -2.00 -13.68
N THR A 109 -15.89 -2.30 -12.73
CA THR A 109 -15.77 -1.51 -11.49
C THR A 109 -15.36 -0.06 -11.78
N ASP A 110 -14.44 0.17 -12.73
CA ASP A 110 -14.03 1.53 -13.13
C ASP A 110 -15.19 2.35 -13.73
N GLU A 111 -16.08 1.73 -14.49
CA GLU A 111 -17.29 2.40 -15.00
C GLU A 111 -18.29 2.68 -13.87
N MET A 112 -18.46 1.75 -12.93
CA MET A 112 -19.34 1.95 -11.77
C MET A 112 -18.87 3.14 -10.91
N LEU A 113 -17.57 3.26 -10.65
CA LEU A 113 -16.98 4.38 -9.90
C LEU A 113 -17.19 5.71 -10.64
N ARG A 114 -16.89 5.76 -11.94
CA ARG A 114 -17.13 6.95 -12.77
C ARG A 114 -18.61 7.35 -12.79
N GLN A 115 -19.54 6.40 -12.74
CA GLN A 115 -20.97 6.67 -12.62
C GLN A 115 -21.36 7.24 -11.26
N ALA A 116 -20.74 6.77 -10.18
CA ALA A 116 -20.99 7.26 -8.83
C ALA A 116 -20.50 8.70 -8.65
N ASP A 117 -19.28 9.02 -9.12
CA ASP A 117 -18.70 10.35 -9.01
C ASP A 117 -19.48 11.41 -9.81
N ARG A 118 -20.08 11.02 -10.95
CA ARG A 118 -20.97 11.91 -11.73
C ARG A 118 -22.29 12.24 -11.02
N ARG A 119 -22.64 11.54 -9.93
CA ARG A 119 -23.88 11.77 -9.16
C ARG A 119 -23.66 12.65 -7.92
N GLY A 120 -22.41 12.98 -7.58
CA GLY A 120 -22.04 13.92 -6.50
C GLY A 120 -21.87 15.33 -7.00
#